data_AF-A0A9J7J5G4-F1
#
_entry.id   AF-A0A9J7J5G4-F1
#
_cell.length_a   1.000
_cell.length_b   1.000
_cell.length_c   1.000
_cell.angle_alpha   90.00
_cell.angle_beta   90.00
_cell.angle_gamma   90.00
#
_symmetry.space_group_name_H-M   'P 1'
#
loop_
_entity.id
_entity.type
_entity.pdbx_description
1 polymer ?
#
loop_
_entity_poly.entity_id
_entity_poly.type
_entity_poly.pdbx_seq_one_letter_code
_entity_poly.pdbx_strand_id
1 'polypeptide(L)'
;MWYFHVFVDKMKMKWYILVLLCLVEVGVSLSQNCRGEKPRLRDCDNVCDKDGNCKIRAALMLPKNTTYDACLSVVGAVLDLAMQDPVIKNAFPPWLSVEWMKYDVTDCDAAYAVISAIDAY
;
A
#
# COMPACT_ATOMS: atom_id res chain seq x y z
N MET A 1 -14.10 -35.06 -55.35
CA MET A 1 -13.02 -34.16 -54.89
C MET A 1 -13.55 -32.94 -54.10
N TRP A 2 -14.59 -33.06 -53.26
CA TRP A 2 -15.13 -31.94 -52.45
C TRP A 2 -15.17 -32.23 -50.94
N TYR A 3 -15.17 -33.51 -50.55
CA TYR A 3 -15.17 -33.93 -49.13
C TYR A 3 -13.81 -33.77 -48.42
N PHE A 4 -12.70 -33.81 -49.17
CA PHE A 4 -11.36 -33.74 -48.57
C PHE A 4 -10.99 -32.32 -48.12
N HIS A 5 -11.44 -31.29 -48.85
CA HIS A 5 -11.20 -29.89 -48.50
C HIS A 5 -11.95 -29.47 -47.22
N VAL A 6 -13.22 -29.87 -47.10
CA VAL A 6 -14.06 -29.56 -45.92
C VAL A 6 -13.54 -30.23 -44.65
N PHE A 7 -12.95 -31.43 -44.76
CA PHE A 7 -12.38 -32.16 -43.62
C PHE A 7 -11.07 -31.52 -43.13
N VAL A 8 -10.23 -31.02 -44.05
CA VAL A 8 -8.97 -30.31 -43.73
C VAL A 8 -9.25 -28.95 -43.06
N ASP A 9 -10.27 -28.21 -43.51
CA ASP A 9 -10.64 -26.92 -42.91
C ASP A 9 -11.25 -27.06 -41.51
N LYS A 10 -12.06 -28.11 -41.26
CA LYS A 10 -12.53 -28.42 -39.90
C LYS A 10 -11.38 -28.79 -38.96
N MET A 11 -10.36 -29.50 -39.43
CA MET A 11 -9.17 -29.83 -38.63
C MET A 11 -8.33 -28.59 -38.32
N LYS A 12 -8.10 -27.71 -39.30
CA LYS A 12 -7.38 -26.45 -39.12
C LYS A 12 -8.08 -25.53 -38.12
N MET A 13 -9.40 -25.37 -38.23
CA MET A 13 -10.18 -24.49 -37.32
C MET A 13 -10.13 -24.99 -35.88
N LYS A 14 -10.23 -26.32 -35.66
CA LYS A 14 -10.11 -26.93 -34.34
C LYS A 14 -8.71 -26.75 -33.74
N TRP A 15 -7.68 -26.77 -34.60
CA TRP A 15 -6.29 -26.56 -34.21
C TRP A 15 -6.02 -25.09 -33.85
N TYR A 16 -6.57 -24.13 -34.59
CA TYR A 16 -6.52 -22.70 -34.23
C TYR A 16 -7.23 -22.41 -32.90
N ILE A 17 -8.37 -23.05 -32.63
CA ILE A 17 -9.09 -22.92 -31.36
C ILE A 17 -8.25 -23.49 -30.20
N LEU A 18 -7.61 -24.64 -30.41
CA LEU A 18 -6.68 -25.22 -29.41
C LEU A 18 -5.47 -24.33 -29.17
N VAL A 19 -4.88 -23.76 -30.22
CA VAL A 19 -3.75 -22.83 -30.10
C VAL A 19 -4.17 -21.55 -29.37
N LEU A 20 -5.35 -21.00 -29.68
CA LEU A 20 -5.91 -19.83 -28.99
C LEU A 20 -6.17 -20.13 -27.50
N LEU A 21 -6.74 -21.29 -27.17
CA LEU A 21 -6.93 -21.71 -25.78
C LEU A 21 -5.60 -21.85 -25.02
N CYS A 22 -4.58 -22.46 -25.64
CA CYS A 22 -3.25 -22.54 -25.05
C CYS A 22 -2.61 -21.16 -24.84
N LEU A 23 -2.81 -20.21 -25.76
CA LEU A 23 -2.30 -18.84 -25.63
C LEU A 23 -2.97 -18.06 -24.48
N VAL A 24 -4.26 -18.32 -24.22
CA VAL A 24 -4.99 -17.69 -23.11
C VAL A 24 -4.47 -18.22 -21.76
N GLU A 25 -4.27 -19.54 -21.61
CA GLU A 25 -3.78 -20.09 -20.32
C GLU A 25 -2.35 -19.66 -19.97
N VAL A 26 -1.49 -19.49 -20.98
CA VAL A 26 -0.13 -18.94 -20.78
C VAL A 26 -0.18 -17.45 -20.42
N GLY A 27 -1.13 -16.69 -20.97
CA GLY A 27 -1.31 -15.26 -20.66
C GLY A 27 -1.87 -14.99 -19.26
N VAL A 28 -2.73 -15.86 -18.74
CA VAL A 28 -3.39 -15.66 -17.42
C VAL A 28 -2.48 -16.06 -16.25
N SER A 29 -1.45 -16.87 -16.50
CA SER A 29 -0.47 -17.30 -15.50
C SER A 29 0.50 -16.20 -15.06
N LEU A 30 0.54 -15.06 -15.78
CA LEU A 30 1.17 -13.81 -15.31
C LEU A 30 0.23 -13.03 -14.36
N SER A 31 -0.54 -13.75 -13.54
CA SER A 31 -1.28 -13.16 -12.43
C SER A 31 -0.28 -12.53 -11.47
N GLN A 32 -0.28 -11.19 -11.43
CA GLN A 32 0.51 -10.31 -10.58
C GLN A 32 0.15 -10.49 -9.09
N ASN A 33 0.35 -11.69 -8.56
CA ASN A 33 0.25 -11.93 -7.12
C ASN A 33 1.56 -11.44 -6.47
N CYS A 34 1.63 -10.13 -6.18
CA CYS A 34 2.72 -9.52 -5.40
C CYS A 34 2.88 -10.12 -3.99
N ARG A 35 2.00 -11.04 -3.60
CA ARG A 35 2.01 -11.76 -2.32
C ARG A 35 3.18 -12.75 -2.16
N GLY A 36 3.92 -13.05 -3.23
CA GLY A 36 5.08 -13.95 -3.23
C GLY A 36 6.41 -13.29 -3.64
N GLU A 37 6.42 -11.98 -3.90
CA GLU A 37 7.65 -11.25 -4.19
C GLU A 37 8.54 -11.28 -2.94
N LYS A 38 9.79 -11.74 -3.08
CA LYS A 38 10.74 -11.67 -1.97
C LYS A 38 10.86 -10.20 -1.56
N PRO A 39 10.75 -9.86 -0.26
CA PRO A 39 10.86 -8.48 0.16
C PRO A 39 12.16 -7.93 -0.40
N ARG A 40 12.07 -6.84 -1.17
CA ARG A 40 13.26 -6.16 -1.67
C ARG A 40 14.12 -5.83 -0.46
N LEU A 41 15.36 -6.29 -0.46
CA LEU A 41 16.33 -5.93 0.57
C LEU A 41 16.58 -4.43 0.40
N ARG A 42 15.87 -3.63 1.19
CA ARG A 42 16.10 -2.19 1.28
C ARG A 42 17.27 -1.99 2.22
N ASP A 43 18.26 -1.23 1.78
CA ASP A 43 19.27 -0.72 2.70
C ASP A 43 18.58 0.12 3.79
N CYS A 44 19.14 0.14 4.99
CA CYS A 44 18.61 0.95 6.07
C CYS A 44 18.60 2.42 5.65
N ASP A 45 17.41 3.03 5.63
CA ASP A 45 17.30 4.47 5.41
C ASP A 45 17.93 5.22 6.60
N ASN A 46 18.69 6.28 6.29
CA ASN A 46 19.30 7.11 7.31
C ASN A 46 18.22 7.94 8.01
N VAL A 47 18.07 7.74 9.32
CA VAL A 47 17.11 8.49 10.16
C VAL A 47 17.53 9.96 10.35
N CYS A 48 18.83 10.24 10.21
CA CYS A 48 19.40 11.56 10.41
C CYS A 48 19.72 12.20 9.05
N ASP A 49 19.40 13.49 8.94
CA ASP A 49 19.82 14.28 7.79
C ASP A 49 21.33 14.54 7.83
N LYS A 50 21.89 15.08 6.74
CA LYS A 50 23.30 15.42 6.57
C LYS A 50 23.82 16.38 7.65
N ASP A 51 22.93 17.19 8.22
CA ASP A 51 23.23 18.13 9.30
C ASP A 51 23.23 17.50 10.70
N GLY A 52 23.01 16.17 10.80
CA GLY A 52 22.94 15.45 12.08
C GLY A 52 21.59 15.57 12.80
N ASN A 53 20.59 16.19 12.17
CA ASN A 53 19.23 16.29 12.71
C ASN A 53 18.50 14.95 12.51
N CYS A 54 18.29 14.21 13.60
CA CYS A 54 17.57 12.94 13.58
C CYS A 54 16.09 13.15 13.90
N LYS A 55 15.22 13.02 12.90
CA LYS A 55 13.78 13.24 13.04
C LYS A 55 12.98 12.08 12.47
N ILE A 56 12.12 11.48 13.27
CA ILE A 56 11.12 10.51 12.80
C ILE A 56 9.79 11.21 12.64
N ARG A 57 9.16 11.04 11.48
CA ARG A 57 7.81 11.51 11.21
C ARG A 57 6.87 10.32 11.18
N ALA A 58 5.75 10.43 11.88
CA ALA A 58 4.71 9.41 11.91
C ALA A 58 3.39 10.05 11.47
N ALA A 59 2.65 9.38 10.58
CA ALA A 59 1.37 9.85 10.11
C ALA A 59 0.23 9.35 11.03
N LEU A 60 -0.54 10.27 11.60
CA LEU A 60 -1.79 10.00 12.30
C LEU A 60 -2.94 10.27 11.33
N MET A 61 -3.56 9.20 10.84
CA MET A 61 -4.66 9.25 9.88
C MET A 61 -5.98 8.99 10.61
N LEU A 62 -6.80 10.03 10.80
CA LEU A 62 -8.11 9.92 11.46
C LEU A 62 -9.10 10.88 10.83
N PRO A 63 -10.40 10.54 10.77
CA PRO A 63 -11.41 11.46 10.30
C PRO A 63 -11.49 12.68 11.21
N LYS A 64 -11.59 13.87 10.62
CA LYS A 64 -11.84 15.11 11.37
C LYS A 64 -13.30 15.24 11.80
N ASN A 65 -14.20 14.54 11.11
CA ASN A 65 -15.62 14.54 11.43
C ASN A 65 -15.87 13.93 12.81
N THR A 66 -16.58 14.66 13.67
CA THR A 66 -16.89 14.25 15.05
C THR A 66 -18.05 13.27 15.16
N THR A 67 -18.61 12.84 14.03
CA THR A 67 -19.60 11.74 13.99
C THR A 67 -19.00 10.40 14.38
N TYR A 68 -17.68 10.27 14.32
CA TYR A 68 -16.95 9.07 14.70
C TYR A 68 -16.33 9.21 16.08
N ASP A 69 -16.43 8.15 16.89
CA ASP A 69 -15.85 8.11 18.23
C ASP A 69 -14.33 8.34 18.20
N ALA A 70 -13.65 7.70 17.23
CA ALA A 70 -12.22 7.89 16.97
C ALA A 70 -12.00 8.96 15.91
N CYS A 71 -12.21 10.23 16.28
CA CYS A 71 -11.92 11.37 15.42
C CYS A 71 -10.62 12.10 15.82
N LEU A 72 -10.05 12.82 14.86
CA LEU A 72 -8.76 13.49 15.01
C LEU A 72 -8.75 14.52 16.15
N SER A 73 -9.87 15.19 16.42
CA SER A 73 -9.98 16.18 17.51
C SER A 73 -9.86 15.54 18.89
N VAL A 74 -10.47 14.38 19.10
CA VAL A 74 -10.45 13.66 20.38
C VAL A 74 -9.11 12.94 20.56
N VAL A 75 -8.74 12.11 19.60
CA VAL A 75 -7.51 11.30 19.71
C VAL A 75 -6.26 12.18 19.62
N GLY A 76 -6.27 13.20 18.77
CA GLY A 76 -5.14 14.12 18.63
C GLY A 76 -4.83 14.87 19.92
N ALA A 77 -5.84 15.32 20.66
CA ALA A 77 -5.63 15.99 21.94
C ALA A 77 -5.02 15.05 23.00
N VAL A 78 -5.50 13.80 23.05
CA VAL A 78 -4.96 12.79 23.97
C VAL A 78 -3.53 12.41 23.60
N LEU A 79 -3.22 12.27 22.31
CA LEU A 79 -1.88 11.99 21.83
C LEU A 79 -0.91 13.13 22.17
N ASP A 80 -1.31 14.38 21.95
CA ASP A 80 -0.48 15.56 22.27
C ASP A 80 -0.16 15.63 23.76
N LEU A 81 -1.10 15.22 24.62
CA LEU A 81 -0.88 15.11 26.06
C LEU A 81 0.06 13.94 26.40
N ALA A 82 -0.14 12.76 25.79
CA ALA A 82 0.70 11.60 26.01
C ALA A 82 2.17 11.85 25.62
N MET A 83 2.41 12.60 24.53
CA MET A 83 3.76 12.96 24.09
C MET A 83 4.49 13.91 25.07
N GLN A 84 3.75 14.60 25.94
CA GLN A 84 4.35 15.44 26.97
C GLN A 84 4.76 14.65 28.22
N ASP A 85 4.21 13.45 28.40
CA ASP A 85 4.45 12.60 29.55
C ASP A 85 5.94 12.19 29.63
N PRO A 86 6.57 12.28 30.83
CA PRO A 86 7.97 11.93 31.00
C PRO A 86 8.29 10.48 30.66
N VAL A 87 7.36 9.54 30.89
CA VAL A 87 7.56 8.12 30.55
C VAL A 87 7.72 7.95 29.04
N ILE A 88 6.89 8.65 28.26
CA ILE A 88 6.94 8.61 26.79
C ILE A 88 8.18 9.34 26.28
N LYS A 89 8.49 10.53 26.81
CA LYS A 89 9.70 11.27 26.43
C LYS A 89 10.99 10.47 26.68
N ASN A 90 11.06 9.77 27.82
CA ASN A 90 12.22 8.95 28.18
C ASN A 90 12.29 7.64 27.40
N ALA A 91 11.21 7.23 26.71
CA ALA A 91 11.23 6.08 25.82
C ALA A 91 11.97 6.39 24.51
N PHE A 92 12.05 7.67 24.11
CA PHE A 92 12.79 8.10 22.94
C PHE A 92 14.22 8.53 23.30
N PRO A 93 15.21 8.22 22.46
CA PRO A 93 16.56 8.75 22.65
C PRO A 93 16.57 10.29 22.63
N PRO A 94 17.39 10.96 23.45
CA PRO A 94 17.39 12.43 23.55
C PRO A 94 17.87 13.14 22.28
N TRP A 95 18.55 12.42 21.39
CA TRP A 95 19.01 12.92 20.09
C TRP A 95 17.94 12.81 18.99
N LEU A 96 16.80 12.19 19.29
CA LEU A 96 15.74 11.89 18.32
C LEU A 96 14.52 12.79 18.54
N SER A 97 14.12 13.52 17.51
CA SER A 97 12.87 14.28 17.50
C SER A 97 11.76 13.46 16.81
N VAL A 98 10.59 13.37 17.42
CA VAL A 98 9.42 12.69 16.85
C VAL A 98 8.35 13.71 16.52
N GLU A 99 7.87 13.68 15.28
CA GLU A 99 6.80 14.55 14.80
C GLU A 99 5.61 13.73 14.31
N TRP A 100 4.42 14.13 14.72
CA TRP A 100 3.17 13.52 14.29
C TRP A 100 2.50 14.38 13.22
N MET A 101 2.40 13.86 12.01
CA MET A 101 1.72 14.49 10.88
C MET A 101 0.26 14.04 10.89
N LYS A 102 -0.68 14.97 11.03
CA LYS A 102 -2.11 14.67 11.18
C LYS A 102 -2.81 14.79 9.83
N TYR A 103 -3.41 13.70 9.36
CA TYR A 103 -4.14 13.63 8.09
C TYR A 103 -5.61 13.33 8.34
N ASP A 104 -6.48 14.02 7.61
CA ASP A 104 -7.92 13.79 7.63
C ASP A 104 -8.27 12.67 6.65
N VAL A 105 -8.82 11.57 7.16
CA VAL A 105 -9.38 10.50 6.33
C VAL A 105 -10.87 10.75 6.16
N THR A 106 -11.23 11.30 5.00
CA THR A 106 -12.62 11.61 4.65
C THR A 106 -13.50 10.37 4.76
N ASP A 107 -14.64 10.51 5.44
CA ASP A 107 -15.69 9.49 5.60
C ASP A 107 -15.24 8.13 6.13
N CYS A 108 -14.05 8.07 6.78
CA CYS A 108 -13.44 6.81 7.22
C CYS A 108 -13.33 5.78 6.07
N ASP A 109 -13.15 6.27 4.84
CA ASP A 109 -13.09 5.44 3.64
C ASP A 109 -11.68 4.86 3.43
N ALA A 110 -11.65 3.57 3.09
CA ALA A 110 -10.40 2.83 2.95
C ALA A 110 -9.55 3.32 1.76
N ALA A 111 -10.17 3.77 0.66
CA ALA A 111 -9.43 4.28 -0.48
C ALA A 111 -8.76 5.62 -0.13
N TYR A 112 -9.47 6.52 0.56
CA TYR A 112 -8.89 7.77 1.05
C TYR A 112 -7.79 7.54 2.09
N ALA A 113 -7.91 6.52 2.94
CA ALA A 113 -6.85 6.13 3.86
C ALA A 113 -5.57 5.69 3.11
N VAL A 114 -5.72 4.88 2.06
CA VAL A 114 -4.57 4.44 1.24
C VAL A 114 -3.93 5.62 0.51
N ILE A 115 -4.73 6.51 -0.08
CA ILE A 115 -4.21 7.71 -0.77
C ILE A 115 -3.43 8.59 0.22
N SER A 116 -3.97 8.81 1.41
CA SER A 116 -3.32 9.61 2.47
C SER A 116 -2.03 8.96 2.96
N ALA A 117 -2.00 7.63 3.07
CA ALA A 117 -0.80 6.89 3.44
C ALA A 117 0.32 7.02 2.40
N ILE A 118 -0.03 7.14 1.11
CA ILE A 118 0.93 7.39 0.04
C ILE A 118 1.44 8.84 0.09
N ASP A 119 0.56 9.82 0.32
CA ASP A 119 0.94 11.25 0.42
C ASP A 119 1.80 11.55 1.67
N ALA A 120 1.67 10.74 2.71
CA ALA A 120 2.46 10.85 3.92
C ALA A 120 3.89 10.28 3.81
N TYR A 121 4.21 9.54 2.75
CA TYR A 121 5.50 8.88 2.52
C TYR A 121 6.38 9.70 1.56
#